data_AF-A0A419EBH8-F1
#
_entry.id   AF-A0A419EBH8-F1
#
_cell.length_a   1.000
_cell.length_b   1.000
_cell.length_c   1.000
_cell.angle_alpha   90.00
_cell.angle_beta   90.00
_cell.angle_gamma   90.00
#
_symmetry.space_group_name_H-M   'P 1'
#
loop_
_entity.id
_entity.type
_entity.pdbx_description
1 polymer ?
#
loop_
_entity_poly.entity_id
_entity_poly.type
_entity_poly.pdbx_seq_one_letter_code
_entity_poly.pdbx_strand_id
1 'polypeptide(L)'
;MNHQPFETWLLDDKHLSAKEKRDLEAHLRMCRTCSALAETGLALRSAKVVSPAAGFTLRFQQRLAAQKITERRRRLWGMFVLIFGGLGVLGFLAAPYIYAFLSAPVEWLTATVGYFLFMFTSLQAFSEILRVFARILPDFIPPYAWMVIFSSLAGMGLLWAVSIWRLSRKSQGAMV
;
A
#
# COMPACT_ATOMS: atom_id res chain seq x y z
N MET A 1 -3.92 -27.33 -2.47
CA MET A 1 -3.74 -27.51 -3.92
C MET A 1 -3.91 -26.15 -4.58
N ASN A 2 -2.99 -25.72 -5.46
CA ASN A 2 -3.07 -24.40 -6.08
C ASN A 2 -3.99 -24.46 -7.32
N HIS A 3 -5.13 -23.77 -7.28
CA HIS A 3 -6.15 -23.77 -8.34
C HIS A 3 -5.93 -22.67 -9.39
N GLN A 4 -5.18 -21.65 -9.01
CA GLN A 4 -5.04 -20.39 -9.74
C GLN A 4 -4.51 -20.54 -11.18
N PRO A 5 -3.50 -21.39 -11.50
CA PRO A 5 -3.04 -21.55 -12.87
C PRO A 5 -4.09 -22.23 -13.77
N PHE A 6 -4.80 -23.23 -13.26
CA PHE A 6 -5.80 -23.99 -14.02
C PHE A 6 -7.06 -23.19 -14.29
N GLU A 7 -7.49 -22.35 -13.33
CA GLU A 7 -8.61 -21.43 -13.51
C GLU A 7 -8.31 -20.39 -14.58
N THR A 8 -7.11 -19.80 -14.54
CA THR A 8 -6.66 -18.84 -15.55
C THR A 8 -6.66 -19.47 -16.94
N TRP A 9 -6.11 -20.68 -17.08
CA TRP A 9 -6.07 -21.40 -18.37
C TRP A 9 -7.45 -21.69 -18.96
N LEU A 10 -8.45 -21.86 -18.11
CA LEU A 10 -9.81 -22.23 -18.51
C LEU A 10 -10.66 -21.01 -18.88
N LEU A 11 -10.34 -19.84 -18.32
CA LEU A 11 -11.06 -18.58 -18.55
C LEU A 11 -10.44 -17.71 -19.65
N ASP A 12 -9.12 -17.65 -19.79
CA ASP A 12 -8.43 -16.67 -20.65
C ASP A 12 -8.34 -17.02 -22.15
N ASP A 13 -8.97 -18.11 -22.60
CA ASP A 13 -8.93 -18.55 -24.02
C ASP A 13 -7.52 -18.60 -24.65
N LYS A 14 -6.51 -18.85 -23.82
CA LYS A 14 -5.11 -18.91 -24.23
C LYS A 14 -4.81 -20.22 -24.94
N HIS A 15 -3.95 -20.19 -25.96
CA HIS A 15 -3.41 -21.39 -26.56
C HIS A 15 -2.44 -22.09 -25.59
N LEU A 16 -2.88 -23.21 -25.02
CA LEU A 16 -2.08 -24.05 -24.12
C LEU A 16 -1.13 -24.96 -24.89
N SER A 17 0.09 -25.11 -24.40
CA SER A 17 1.06 -26.09 -24.90
C SER A 17 0.63 -27.54 -24.60
N ALA A 18 1.23 -28.51 -25.31
CA ALA A 18 0.91 -29.92 -25.11
C ALA A 18 1.25 -30.46 -23.69
N LYS A 19 2.15 -29.77 -22.97
CA LYS A 19 2.44 -30.09 -21.57
C LYS A 19 1.34 -29.55 -20.65
N GLU A 20 1.00 -28.28 -20.79
CA GLU A 20 -0.04 -27.61 -19.99
C GLU A 20 -1.42 -28.26 -20.16
N LYS A 21 -1.76 -28.72 -21.38
CA LYS A 21 -3.00 -29.47 -21.63
C LYS A 21 -3.07 -30.77 -20.83
N ARG A 22 -1.97 -31.54 -20.78
CA ARG A 22 -1.91 -32.78 -20.00
C ARG A 22 -2.02 -32.52 -18.51
N ASP A 23 -1.37 -31.47 -18.03
CA ASP A 23 -1.42 -31.08 -16.62
C ASP A 23 -2.83 -30.59 -16.22
N LEU A 24 -3.51 -29.86 -17.11
CA LEU A 24 -4.91 -29.45 -16.93
C LEU A 24 -5.86 -30.66 -16.89
N GLU A 25 -5.74 -31.60 -17.84
CA GLU A 25 -6.57 -32.81 -17.86
C GLU A 25 -6.37 -33.67 -16.61
N ALA A 26 -5.14 -33.80 -16.13
CA ALA A 26 -4.83 -34.50 -14.88
C ALA A 26 -5.50 -33.81 -13.68
N HIS A 27 -5.46 -32.47 -13.63
CA HIS A 27 -6.10 -31.69 -12.57
C HIS A 27 -7.62 -31.80 -12.58
N LEU A 28 -8.25 -31.74 -13.76
CA LEU A 28 -9.71 -31.84 -13.91
C LEU A 28 -10.28 -33.17 -13.40
N ARG A 29 -9.50 -34.26 -13.46
CA ARG A 29 -9.90 -35.58 -12.91
C ARG A 29 -9.88 -35.64 -11.39
N MET A 30 -9.05 -34.82 -10.75
CA MET A 30 -8.86 -34.83 -9.29
C MET A 30 -9.63 -33.71 -8.59
N CYS A 31 -10.04 -32.66 -9.32
CA CYS A 31 -10.57 -31.42 -8.77
C CYS A 31 -11.98 -31.13 -9.29
N ARG A 32 -12.98 -31.36 -8.43
CA ARG A 32 -14.41 -31.17 -8.76
C ARG A 32 -14.79 -29.71 -9.06
N THR A 33 -14.09 -28.74 -8.48
CA THR A 33 -14.38 -27.32 -8.70
C THR A 33 -13.93 -26.88 -10.10
N CYS A 34 -12.72 -27.26 -10.51
CA CYS A 34 -12.21 -26.96 -11.84
C CYS A 34 -12.97 -27.73 -12.93
N SER A 35 -13.43 -28.96 -12.67
CA SER A 35 -14.27 -29.71 -13.62
C SER A 35 -15.63 -29.04 -13.87
N ALA A 36 -16.30 -28.57 -12.81
CA ALA A 36 -17.54 -27.82 -12.93
C ALA A 36 -17.35 -26.50 -13.70
N LEU A 37 -16.21 -25.83 -13.52
CA LEU A 37 -15.87 -24.62 -14.28
C LEU A 37 -15.66 -24.93 -15.77
N ALA A 38 -15.03 -26.07 -16.11
CA ALA A 38 -14.87 -26.53 -17.50
C ALA A 38 -16.22 -26.77 -18.17
N GLU A 39 -17.12 -27.47 -17.49
CA GLU A 39 -18.45 -27.81 -18.01
C GLU A 39 -19.32 -26.56 -18.22
N THR A 40 -19.32 -25.64 -17.25
CA THR A 40 -20.06 -24.38 -17.36
C THR A 40 -19.50 -23.47 -18.45
N GLY A 41 -18.17 -23.38 -18.58
CA GLY A 41 -17.52 -22.67 -19.67
C GLY A 41 -17.90 -23.23 -21.04
N LEU A 42 -17.98 -24.55 -21.18
CA LEU A 42 -18.40 -25.21 -22.42
C LEU A 42 -19.88 -24.95 -22.73
N ALA A 43 -20.75 -25.01 -21.71
CA ALA A 43 -22.17 -24.66 -21.85
C ALA A 43 -22.36 -23.21 -22.33
N LEU A 44 -21.62 -22.26 -21.75
CA LEU A 44 -21.66 -20.85 -22.14
C LEU A 44 -21.13 -20.60 -23.57
N ARG A 45 -20.06 -21.29 -23.97
CA ARG A 45 -19.50 -21.19 -25.33
C ARG A 45 -20.39 -21.84 -26.38
N SER A 46 -21.13 -22.89 -26.00
CA SER A 46 -22.10 -23.56 -26.87
C SER A 46 -23.42 -22.79 -27.00
N ALA A 47 -23.66 -21.79 -26.15
CA ALA A 47 -24.85 -20.98 -26.21
C ALA A 47 -24.88 -20.18 -27.53
N LYS A 48 -26.02 -20.20 -28.22
CA LYS A 48 -26.21 -19.45 -29.45
C LYS A 48 -26.07 -17.96 -29.16
N VAL A 49 -25.10 -17.32 -29.82
CA VAL A 49 -24.98 -15.86 -29.80
C VAL A 49 -26.19 -15.27 -30.52
N VAL A 50 -27.03 -14.54 -29.78
CA VAL A 50 -28.23 -13.88 -30.32
C VAL A 50 -27.85 -12.48 -30.77
N SER A 51 -28.17 -12.16 -32.03
CA SER A 51 -27.98 -10.82 -32.58
C SER A 51 -28.87 -9.81 -31.87
N PRO A 52 -28.39 -8.59 -31.58
CA PRO A 52 -29.23 -7.55 -31.02
C PRO A 52 -30.39 -7.22 -31.97
N ALA A 53 -31.56 -6.92 -31.41
CA ALA A 53 -32.71 -6.48 -32.20
C ALA A 53 -32.38 -5.21 -33.01
N ALA A 54 -33.03 -5.02 -34.15
CA ALA A 54 -32.85 -3.83 -34.97
C ALA A 54 -33.04 -2.54 -34.14
N GLY A 55 -32.17 -1.55 -34.37
CA GLY A 55 -32.18 -0.29 -33.64
C GLY A 55 -31.70 -0.38 -32.17
N PHE A 56 -31.14 -1.51 -31.72
CA PHE A 56 -30.51 -1.63 -30.41
C PHE A 56 -29.41 -0.59 -30.20
N THR A 57 -28.49 -0.47 -31.16
CA THR A 57 -27.34 0.44 -31.07
C THR A 57 -27.78 1.88 -30.85
N LEU A 58 -28.79 2.34 -31.59
CA LEU A 58 -29.31 3.70 -31.49
C LEU A 58 -29.96 3.94 -30.11
N ARG A 59 -30.81 3.01 -29.65
CA ARG A 59 -31.43 3.09 -28.32
C ARG A 59 -30.40 3.04 -27.19
N PHE A 60 -29.37 2.22 -27.34
CA PHE A 60 -28.29 2.09 -26.36
C PHE A 60 -27.45 3.38 -26.29
N GLN A 61 -27.05 3.94 -27.44
CA GLN A 61 -26.30 5.19 -27.49
C GLN A 61 -27.06 6.36 -26.88
N GLN A 62 -28.36 6.48 -27.16
CA GLN A 62 -29.22 7.52 -26.57
C GLN A 62 -29.30 7.38 -25.04
N ARG A 63 -29.54 6.18 -24.53
CA ARG A 63 -29.56 5.91 -23.08
C ARG A 63 -28.20 6.18 -22.44
N LEU A 64 -27.11 5.78 -23.08
CA LEU A 64 -25.76 5.99 -22.60
C LEU A 64 -25.41 7.48 -22.52
N ALA A 65 -25.82 8.27 -23.52
CA ALA A 65 -25.62 9.71 -23.52
C ALA A 65 -26.37 10.38 -22.36
N ALA A 66 -27.65 10.03 -22.16
CA ALA A 66 -28.45 10.54 -21.05
C ALA A 66 -27.85 10.16 -19.68
N GLN A 67 -27.45 8.90 -19.52
CA GLN A 67 -26.82 8.41 -18.28
C GLN A 67 -25.51 9.15 -17.99
N LYS A 68 -24.63 9.31 -18.99
CA LYS A 68 -23.37 10.06 -18.83
C LYS A 68 -23.59 11.49 -18.35
N ILE A 69 -24.65 12.17 -18.82
CA ILE A 69 -24.97 13.54 -18.36
C ILE A 69 -25.39 13.52 -16.89
N THR A 70 -26.28 12.60 -16.50
CA THR A 70 -26.75 12.48 -15.11
C THR A 70 -25.61 12.12 -14.15
N GLU A 71 -24.71 11.22 -14.57
CA GLU A 71 -23.56 10.80 -13.77
C GLU A 71 -22.54 11.92 -13.62
N ARG A 72 -22.23 12.66 -14.70
CA ARG A 72 -21.39 13.87 -14.63
C ARG A 72 -21.98 14.88 -13.67
N ARG A 73 -23.28 15.15 -13.74
CA ARG A 73 -23.95 16.09 -12.83
C ARG A 73 -23.86 15.64 -11.37
N ARG A 74 -24.11 14.36 -11.10
CA ARG A 74 -24.02 13.80 -9.75
C ARG A 74 -22.59 13.84 -9.21
N ARG A 75 -21.60 13.55 -10.06
CA ARG A 75 -20.18 13.63 -9.70
C ARG A 75 -19.75 15.07 -9.42
N LEU A 76 -20.17 16.03 -10.24
CA LEU A 76 -19.91 17.44 -10.00
C LEU A 76 -20.54 17.91 -8.69
N TRP A 77 -21.80 17.57 -8.43
CA TRP A 77 -22.46 17.88 -7.17
C TRP A 77 -21.78 17.25 -5.97
N GLY A 78 -21.42 15.96 -6.05
CA GLY A 78 -20.66 15.29 -4.99
C GLY A 78 -19.30 15.95 -4.74
N MET A 79 -18.61 16.36 -5.81
CA MET A 79 -17.33 17.07 -5.70
C MET A 79 -17.51 18.46 -5.07
N PHE A 80 -18.54 19.21 -5.45
CA PHE A 80 -18.84 20.51 -4.84
C PHE A 80 -19.15 20.37 -3.36
N VAL A 81 -20.02 19.43 -2.98
CA VAL A 81 -20.34 19.18 -1.57
C VAL A 81 -19.10 18.77 -0.78
N LEU A 82 -18.24 17.91 -1.35
CA LEU A 82 -17.01 17.47 -0.69
C LEU A 82 -16.01 18.63 -0.52
N ILE A 83 -15.80 19.44 -1.58
CA ILE A 83 -14.86 20.56 -1.55
C ILE A 83 -15.36 21.64 -0.59
N PHE A 84 -16.58 22.15 -0.80
CA PHE A 84 -17.11 23.25 0.02
C PHE A 84 -17.42 22.80 1.44
N GLY A 85 -17.93 21.59 1.63
CA GLY A 85 -18.12 21.00 2.96
C GLY A 85 -16.79 20.80 3.66
N GLY A 86 -15.78 20.26 2.97
CA GLY A 86 -14.43 20.09 3.50
C GLY A 86 -13.77 21.42 3.87
N LEU A 87 -13.84 22.43 3.00
CA LEU A 87 -13.36 23.78 3.28
C LEU A 87 -14.11 24.44 4.45
N GLY A 88 -15.42 24.23 4.55
CA GLY A 88 -16.23 24.75 5.66
C GLY A 88 -15.81 24.14 7.01
N VAL A 89 -15.66 22.82 7.06
CA VAL A 89 -15.21 22.11 8.27
C VAL A 89 -13.77 22.48 8.62
N LEU A 90 -12.87 22.52 7.64
CA LEU A 90 -11.48 22.92 7.85
C LEU A 90 -11.40 24.37 8.33
N GLY A 91 -12.14 25.27 7.71
CA GLY A 91 -12.24 26.67 8.11
C GLY A 91 -12.78 26.82 9.53
N PHE A 92 -13.81 26.06 9.90
CA PHE A 92 -14.35 26.07 11.27
C PHE A 92 -13.33 25.58 12.30
N LEU A 93 -12.62 24.49 12.01
CA LEU A 93 -11.56 23.96 12.88
C LEU A 93 -10.36 24.90 12.98
N ALA A 94 -10.00 25.57 11.88
CA ALA A 94 -8.89 26.51 11.81
C ALA A 94 -9.24 27.89 12.39
N ALA A 95 -10.53 28.27 12.43
CA ALA A 95 -11.00 29.58 12.88
C ALA A 95 -10.43 30.03 14.24
N PRO A 96 -10.43 29.22 15.33
CA PRO A 96 -9.88 29.66 16.60
C PRO A 96 -8.38 29.93 16.53
N TYR A 97 -7.62 29.15 15.76
CA TYR A 97 -6.19 29.33 15.59
C TYR A 97 -5.87 30.57 14.75
N ILE A 98 -6.61 30.80 13.66
CA ILE A 98 -6.49 32.00 12.84
C ILE A 98 -6.83 33.24 13.66
N TYR A 99 -7.91 33.18 14.45
CA TYR A 99 -8.30 34.28 15.33
C TYR A 99 -7.23 34.56 16.39
N ALA A 100 -6.74 33.53 17.08
CA ALA A 100 -5.67 33.66 18.08
C ALA A 100 -4.36 34.21 17.49
N PHE A 101 -4.03 33.82 16.25
CA PHE A 101 -2.87 34.35 15.54
C PHE A 101 -3.04 35.83 15.17
N LEU A 102 -4.21 36.21 14.67
CA LEU A 102 -4.51 37.61 14.31
C LEU A 102 -4.59 38.52 15.54
N SER A 103 -5.07 38.02 16.69
CA SER A 103 -5.20 38.82 17.91
C SER A 103 -3.87 39.10 18.60
N ALA A 104 -2.92 38.15 18.54
CA ALA A 104 -1.65 38.26 19.26
C ALA A 104 -0.47 37.68 18.45
N PRO A 105 -0.11 38.28 17.30
CA PRO A 105 0.94 37.73 16.43
C PRO A 105 2.32 37.73 17.11
N VAL A 106 2.58 38.69 18.01
CA VAL A 106 3.84 38.82 18.74
C VAL A 106 3.99 37.72 19.79
N GLU A 107 2.91 37.32 20.46
CA GLU A 107 2.95 36.21 21.44
C GLU A 107 3.27 34.89 20.76
N TRP A 108 2.70 34.62 19.59
CA TRP A 108 3.04 33.45 18.79
C TRP A 108 4.50 33.44 18.36
N LEU A 109 5.02 34.59 17.91
CA LEU A 109 6.42 34.72 17.49
C LEU A 109 7.36 34.47 18.67
N THR A 110 7.09 35.09 19.82
CA THR A 110 7.91 34.95 21.03
C THR A 110 7.83 33.53 21.60
N ALA A 111 6.65 32.89 21.62
CA ALA A 111 6.49 31.50 22.02
C ALA A 111 7.23 30.55 21.08
N THR A 112 7.20 30.80 19.77
CA THR A 112 7.92 30.00 18.77
C THR A 112 9.43 30.12 18.98
N VAL A 113 9.95 31.34 19.12
CA VAL A 113 11.37 31.58 19.41
C VAL A 113 11.75 30.93 20.74
N GLY A 114 10.92 31.06 21.78
CA GLY A 114 11.13 30.42 23.07
C GLY A 114 11.20 28.90 22.97
N TYR A 115 10.31 28.28 22.19
CA TYR A 115 10.32 26.84 21.94
C TYR A 115 11.59 26.40 21.19
N PHE A 116 12.02 27.15 20.18
CA PHE A 116 13.27 26.87 19.47
C PHE A 116 14.50 26.99 20.38
N LEU A 117 14.56 28.05 21.20
CA LEU A 117 15.63 28.24 22.17
C LEU A 117 15.63 27.12 23.22
N PHE A 118 14.46 26.72 23.71
CA PHE A 118 14.32 25.60 24.64
C PHE A 118 14.80 24.28 24.01
N MET A 119 14.39 24.01 22.76
CA MET A 119 14.85 22.85 22.02
C MET A 119 16.38 22.84 21.85
N PHE A 120 16.96 23.98 21.47
CA PHE A 120 18.41 24.09 21.26
C PHE A 120 19.19 23.93 22.57
N THR A 121 18.75 24.59 23.64
CA THR A 121 19.39 24.49 24.95
C THR A 121 19.23 23.10 25.56
N SER A 122 18.08 22.45 25.37
CA SER A 122 17.87 21.06 25.78
C SER A 122 18.79 20.10 25.02
N LEU A 123 18.95 20.29 23.70
CA LEU A 123 19.85 19.47 22.89
C LEU A 123 21.32 19.69 23.30
N GLN A 124 21.69 20.93 23.59
CA GLN A 124 23.01 21.27 24.10
C GLN A 124 23.25 20.61 25.46
N ALA A 125 22.33 20.74 26.41
CA ALA A 125 22.43 20.10 27.72
C ALA A 125 22.55 18.58 27.61
N PHE A 126 21.74 17.96 26.76
CA PHE A 126 21.84 16.53 26.47
C PHE A 126 23.20 16.15 25.88
N SER A 127 23.75 16.96 24.96
CA SER A 127 25.05 16.72 24.36
C SER A 127 26.20 16.85 25.38
N GLU A 128 26.11 17.77 26.33
CA GLU A 128 27.10 17.91 27.40
C GLU A 128 27.06 16.71 28.34
N ILE A 129 25.86 16.24 28.71
CA ILE A 129 25.69 15.01 29.46
C ILE A 129 26.34 13.84 28.69
N LEU A 130 26.02 13.70 27.40
CA LEU A 130 26.57 12.62 26.57
C LEU A 130 28.10 12.69 26.44
N ARG A 131 28.68 13.89 26.35
CA ARG A 131 30.15 14.10 26.36
C ARG A 131 30.78 13.66 27.67
N VAL A 132 30.17 14.01 28.81
CA VAL A 132 30.65 13.57 30.13
C VAL A 132 30.60 12.05 30.24
N PHE A 133 29.48 11.44 29.84
CA PHE A 133 29.38 9.97 29.78
C PHE A 133 30.41 9.38 28.83
N ALA A 134 30.57 9.90 27.62
CA ALA A 134 31.56 9.40 26.65
C ALA A 134 33.01 9.53 27.13
N ARG A 135 33.29 10.47 28.05
CA ARG A 135 34.61 10.62 28.66
C ARG A 135 34.85 9.67 29.82
N ILE A 136 33.84 9.40 30.64
CA ILE A 136 33.96 8.57 31.85
C ILE A 136 33.76 7.08 31.54
N LEU A 137 32.87 6.75 30.60
CA LEU A 137 32.50 5.38 30.27
C LEU A 137 33.67 4.51 29.78
N PRO A 138 34.64 5.02 28.98
CA PRO A 138 35.81 4.25 28.58
C PRO A 138 36.71 3.86 29.76
N ASP A 139 36.83 4.73 30.77
CA ASP A 139 37.68 4.49 31.95
C ASP A 139 37.01 3.56 32.97
N PHE A 140 35.68 3.56 33.02
CA PHE A 140 34.91 2.69 33.93
C PHE A 140 34.79 1.24 33.43
N ILE A 141 34.78 1.04 32.10
CA ILE A 141 34.60 -0.28 31.50
C ILE A 141 35.97 -0.90 31.20
N PRO A 142 36.30 -2.07 31.78
CA PRO A 142 37.56 -2.75 31.48
C PRO A 142 37.74 -3.04 29.98
N PRO A 143 38.96 -3.00 29.44
CA PRO A 143 39.21 -3.17 28.00
C PRO A 143 38.63 -4.46 27.40
N TYR A 144 38.58 -5.55 28.17
CA TYR A 144 38.00 -6.83 27.71
C TYR A 144 36.48 -6.76 27.53
N ALA A 145 35.78 -5.96 28.31
CA ALA A 145 34.33 -5.81 28.18
C ALA A 145 33.97 -5.08 26.87
N TRP A 146 34.78 -4.11 26.45
CA TRP A 146 34.65 -3.50 25.11
C TRP A 146 34.78 -4.53 23.98
N MET A 147 35.76 -5.44 24.08
CA MET A 147 35.93 -6.51 23.08
C MET A 147 34.69 -7.40 22.99
N VAL A 148 34.08 -7.77 24.12
CA VAL A 148 32.85 -8.58 24.15
C VAL A 148 31.68 -7.82 23.52
N ILE A 149 31.51 -6.53 23.82
CA ILE A 149 30.44 -5.70 23.25
C ILE A 149 30.58 -5.57 21.73
N PHE A 150 31.77 -5.22 21.24
CA PHE A 150 32.02 -5.09 19.80
C PHE A 150 31.87 -6.43 19.07
N SER A 151 32.36 -7.53 19.66
CA SER A 151 32.20 -8.87 19.10
C SER A 151 30.72 -9.28 19.02
N SER A 152 29.94 -8.98 20.06
CA SER A 152 28.51 -9.26 20.10
C SER A 152 27.72 -8.46 19.08
N LEU A 153 28.02 -7.16 18.94
CA LEU A 153 27.40 -6.28 17.93
C LEU A 153 27.76 -6.73 16.50
N ALA A 154 29.02 -7.07 16.25
CA ALA A 154 29.47 -7.58 14.96
C ALA A 154 28.81 -8.92 14.62
N GLY A 155 28.73 -9.84 15.59
CA GLY A 155 28.04 -11.12 15.44
C GLY A 155 26.56 -10.94 15.13
N MET A 156 25.87 -10.05 15.85
CA MET A 156 24.47 -9.73 15.60
C MET A 156 24.26 -9.10 14.21
N GLY A 157 25.15 -8.18 13.80
CA GLY A 157 25.12 -7.57 12.47
C GLY A 157 25.29 -8.59 11.35
N LEU A 158 26.22 -9.54 11.51
CA LEU A 158 26.42 -10.63 10.56
C LEU A 158 25.20 -11.55 10.49
N LEU A 159 24.64 -11.95 11.63
CA LEU A 159 23.42 -12.76 11.68
C LEU A 159 22.25 -12.05 10.97
N TRP A 160 22.12 -10.75 11.18
CA TRP A 160 21.08 -9.94 10.53
C TRP A 160 21.29 -9.86 9.01
N ALA A 161 22.52 -9.61 8.54
CA ALA A 161 22.84 -9.59 7.12
C ALA A 161 22.58 -10.95 6.44
N VAL A 162 22.99 -12.05 7.08
CA VAL A 162 22.75 -13.42 6.58
C VAL A 162 21.25 -13.73 6.53
N SER A 163 20.50 -13.30 7.55
CA SER A 163 19.05 -13.47 7.61
C SER A 163 18.36 -12.78 6.42
N ILE A 164 18.68 -11.50 6.18
CA ILE A 164 18.14 -10.73 5.04
C ILE A 164 18.51 -11.37 3.71
N TRP A 165 19.76 -11.78 3.55
CA TRP A 165 20.23 -12.40 2.31
C TRP A 165 19.53 -13.73 2.01
N ARG A 166 19.28 -14.55 3.04
CA ARG A 166 18.54 -15.81 2.92
C ARG A 166 17.07 -15.59 2.53
N LEU A 167 16.43 -14.58 3.11
CA LEU A 167 15.04 -14.21 2.80
C LEU A 167 14.92 -13.68 1.36
N SER A 168 15.85 -12.83 0.93
CA SER A 168 15.88 -12.26 -0.43
C SER A 168 16.08 -13.32 -1.53
N ARG A 169 16.95 -14.32 -1.31
CA ARG A 169 17.12 -15.42 -2.27
C ARG A 169 15.90 -16.32 -2.39
N LYS A 170 15.18 -16.57 -1.28
CA LYS A 170 13.94 -17.37 -1.33
C LYS A 170 12.83 -16.66 -2.10
N SER A 171 12.76 -15.33 -2.08
CA SER A 171 11.77 -14.58 -2.87
C SER A 171 12.09 -14.56 -4.37
N GLN A 172 13.36 -14.63 -4.77
CA GLN A 172 13.72 -14.66 -6.20
C GLN A 172 13.43 -16.01 -6.87
N GLY A 173 13.39 -17.11 -6.11
CA GLY A 173 12.97 -18.43 -6.61
C GLY A 173 11.45 -18.61 -6.79
N ALA A 174 10.64 -17.61 -6.43
CA ALA A 174 9.18 -17.61 -6.64
C ALA A 174 8.74 -16.69 -7.80
N MET A 175 9.69 -16.08 -8.51
CA MET A 175 9.47 -15.24 -9.71
C MET A 175 10.26 -15.76 -10.93
N VAL A 176 10.43 -17.09 -11.04
CA VAL A 176 10.81 -17.79 -12.29
C VAL A 176 9.93 -19.01 -12.46
#